data_AF-A0A924JXN7-F1
#
_entry.id   AF-A0A924JXN7-F1
#
_cell.length_a   1.000
_cell.length_b   1.000
_cell.length_c   1.000
_cell.angle_alpha   90.00
_cell.angle_beta   90.00
_cell.angle_gamma   90.00
#
_symmetry.space_group_name_H-M   'P 1'
#
loop_
_entity.id
_entity.type
_entity.pdbx_description
1 polymer ?
#
loop_
_entity_poly.entity_id
_entity_poly.type
_entity_poly.pdbx_seq_one_letter_code
_entity_poly.pdbx_strand_id
1 'polypeptide(L)'
;MRKKILVAALLAATMVTTIVTPPLEAEAVPLVASDFLKANGNVLKTNSGTGATVNLRGTNVGGWLTQEDWMSPLGEFAADRTGWTSTASAGASSNTLDGSMTTRWTTSANQAGSEWIQFDLAANTLFNRLSVDNSGFAGGFARSLNVETSTNGTNWVSVASLAGTDGVTTVKF
;
A
#
# COMPACT_ATOMS: atom_id res chain seq x y z
N MET A 1 0.10 81.31 -64.61
CA MET A 1 1.51 81.73 -64.38
C MET A 1 2.17 80.75 -63.42
N ARG A 2 3.42 80.42 -63.71
CA ARG A 2 4.31 79.50 -62.97
C ARG A 2 4.59 79.99 -61.54
N LYS A 3 4.83 79.05 -60.62
CA LYS A 3 5.98 79.09 -59.69
C LYS A 3 6.25 77.68 -59.13
N LYS A 4 7.36 77.08 -59.57
CA LYS A 4 8.05 75.97 -58.93
C LYS A 4 9.03 76.58 -57.90
N ILE A 5 9.04 76.12 -56.65
CA ILE A 5 10.19 76.28 -55.73
C ILE A 5 10.33 75.01 -54.86
N LEU A 6 11.59 74.64 -54.65
CA LEU A 6 12.17 73.39 -54.15
C LEU A 6 12.08 73.13 -52.63
N VAL A 7 11.99 71.82 -52.30
CA VAL A 7 12.77 71.01 -51.34
C VAL A 7 12.89 71.44 -49.87
N ALA A 8 12.41 70.56 -48.97
CA ALA A 8 13.15 70.08 -47.80
C ALA A 8 12.64 68.69 -47.40
N ALA A 9 13.41 67.64 -47.71
CA ALA A 9 13.16 66.30 -47.18
C ALA A 9 13.78 66.23 -45.78
N LEU A 10 12.95 66.21 -44.74
CA LEU A 10 13.38 65.92 -43.39
C LEU A 10 12.96 64.47 -43.07
N LEU A 11 13.95 63.59 -42.94
CA LEU A 11 13.77 62.20 -42.52
C LEU A 11 13.07 62.17 -41.15
N ALA A 12 11.83 61.71 -41.10
CA ALA A 12 11.18 61.33 -39.85
C ALA A 12 11.66 59.91 -39.48
N ALA A 13 12.57 59.79 -38.53
CA ALA A 13 12.94 58.51 -37.96
C ALA A 13 11.78 58.00 -37.09
N THR A 14 10.95 57.12 -37.63
CA THR A 14 9.95 56.39 -36.83
C THR A 14 10.66 55.32 -36.01
N MET A 15 10.95 55.63 -34.75
CA MET A 15 11.29 54.62 -33.74
C MET A 15 10.11 53.67 -33.56
N VAL A 16 10.24 52.45 -34.07
CA VAL A 16 9.31 51.36 -33.76
C VAL A 16 9.67 50.86 -32.36
N THR A 17 8.93 51.30 -31.36
CA THR A 17 8.96 50.68 -30.03
C THR A 17 8.25 49.33 -30.14
N THR A 18 9.00 48.23 -30.12
CA THR A 18 8.43 46.91 -29.92
C THR A 18 7.89 46.85 -28.49
N ILE A 19 6.58 46.98 -28.34
CA ILE A 19 5.91 46.67 -27.08
C ILE A 19 6.08 45.15 -26.88
N VAL A 20 6.98 44.76 -25.99
CA VAL A 20 7.03 43.39 -25.49
C VAL A 20 5.80 43.23 -24.60
N THR A 21 4.71 42.71 -25.14
CA THR A 21 3.61 42.22 -24.31
C THR A 21 4.15 41.04 -23.52
N PRO A 22 4.10 41.06 -22.17
CA PRO A 22 4.38 39.86 -21.40
C PRO A 22 3.42 38.75 -21.87
N PRO A 23 3.83 37.47 -21.81
CA PRO A 23 2.89 36.37 -22.06
C PRO A 23 1.68 36.56 -21.15
N LEU A 24 0.47 36.46 -21.70
CA LEU A 24 -0.74 36.43 -20.89
C LEU A 24 -0.55 35.31 -19.85
N GLU A 25 -0.62 35.67 -18.57
CA GLU A 25 -0.69 34.67 -17.52
C GLU A 25 -1.95 33.83 -17.78
N ALA A 26 -1.79 32.51 -17.84
CA ALA A 26 -2.92 31.61 -17.96
C ALA A 26 -3.70 31.66 -16.64
N GLU A 27 -4.76 32.47 -16.58
CA GLU A 27 -5.69 32.39 -15.45
C GLU A 27 -6.42 31.05 -15.52
N ALA A 28 -6.17 30.19 -14.52
CA ALA A 28 -6.91 28.95 -14.39
C ALA A 28 -8.38 29.28 -14.09
N VAL A 29 -9.30 28.77 -14.92
CA VAL A 29 -10.74 28.93 -14.68
C VAL A 29 -11.07 28.32 -13.31
N PRO A 30 -11.74 29.06 -12.41
CA PRO A 30 -12.09 28.54 -11.09
C PRO A 30 -13.07 27.37 -11.25
N LEU A 31 -12.91 26.35 -10.38
CA LEU A 31 -13.87 25.25 -10.33
C LEU A 31 -15.26 25.77 -9.97
N VAL A 32 -16.25 25.34 -10.74
CA VAL A 32 -17.66 25.63 -10.51
C VAL A 32 -18.41 24.38 -10.04
N ALA A 33 -19.63 24.55 -9.54
CA ALA A 33 -20.45 23.45 -9.03
C ALA A 33 -20.67 22.30 -10.04
N SER A 34 -20.63 22.60 -11.35
CA SER A 34 -20.78 21.61 -12.40
C SER A 34 -19.56 20.72 -12.61
N ASP A 35 -18.39 21.13 -12.11
CA ASP A 35 -17.13 20.39 -12.29
C ASP A 35 -17.00 19.22 -11.32
N PHE A 36 -17.82 19.21 -10.25
CA PHE A 36 -17.78 18.16 -9.24
C PHE A 36 -18.58 16.93 -9.64
N LEU A 37 -18.05 15.75 -9.32
CA LEU A 37 -18.74 14.47 -9.43
C LEU A 37 -19.59 14.20 -8.19
N LYS A 38 -20.73 13.52 -8.33
CA LYS A 38 -21.54 13.05 -7.19
C LYS A 38 -22.13 11.67 -7.48
N ALA A 39 -22.25 10.85 -6.45
CA ALA A 39 -22.98 9.59 -6.52
C ALA A 39 -24.48 9.84 -6.69
N ASN A 40 -25.11 9.06 -7.58
CA ASN A 40 -26.56 9.03 -7.78
C ASN A 40 -26.98 7.57 -7.98
N GLY A 41 -27.55 6.97 -6.94
CA GLY A 41 -27.73 5.53 -6.85
C GLY A 41 -26.37 4.81 -6.84
N ASN A 42 -26.23 3.77 -7.66
CA ASN A 42 -25.04 2.92 -7.73
C ASN A 42 -23.98 3.43 -8.75
N VAL A 43 -24.09 4.66 -9.24
CA VAL A 43 -23.16 5.22 -10.24
C VAL A 43 -22.67 6.61 -9.86
N LEU A 44 -21.49 6.98 -10.38
CA LEU A 44 -20.97 8.35 -10.31
C LEU A 44 -21.40 9.14 -11.55
N LYS A 45 -21.77 10.41 -11.37
CA LYS A 45 -22.19 11.30 -12.45
C LYS A 45 -21.51 12.66 -12.37
N THR A 46 -21.31 13.31 -13.52
CA THR A 46 -20.86 14.70 -13.62
C THR A 46 -21.92 15.70 -13.15
N ASN A 47 -21.59 16.99 -13.10
CA ASN A 47 -22.52 18.07 -12.76
C ASN A 47 -23.24 17.82 -11.43
N SER A 48 -22.47 17.53 -10.38
CA SER A 48 -22.98 17.25 -9.04
C SER A 48 -24.08 16.16 -8.99
N GLY A 49 -23.99 15.13 -9.85
CA GLY A 49 -24.87 13.96 -9.80
C GLY A 49 -26.04 14.00 -10.79
N THR A 50 -26.16 15.06 -11.58
CA THR A 50 -27.26 15.27 -12.54
C THR A 50 -26.83 15.04 -14.00
N GLY A 51 -25.52 15.00 -14.26
CA GLY A 51 -24.94 14.85 -15.59
C GLY A 51 -24.77 13.40 -16.05
N ALA A 52 -23.86 13.22 -17.01
CA ALA A 52 -23.57 11.91 -17.59
C ALA A 52 -22.93 10.97 -16.56
N THR A 53 -23.23 9.67 -16.67
CA THR A 53 -22.56 8.63 -15.89
C THR A 53 -21.08 8.61 -16.24
N VAL A 54 -20.25 8.76 -15.21
CA VAL A 54 -18.80 8.60 -15.31
C VAL A 54 -18.48 7.15 -14.98
N ASN A 55 -18.05 6.42 -16.00
CA ASN A 55 -17.44 5.13 -15.80
C ASN A 55 -15.99 5.34 -15.40
N LEU A 56 -15.68 5.16 -14.12
CA LEU A 56 -14.29 5.06 -13.68
C LEU A 56 -13.68 3.81 -14.32
N ARG A 57 -12.69 4.01 -15.18
CA ARG A 57 -11.87 2.92 -15.72
C ARG A 57 -10.61 2.84 -14.84
N GLY A 58 -10.76 2.18 -13.67
CA GLY A 58 -9.76 1.93 -12.61
C GLY A 58 -10.38 2.03 -11.20
N THR A 59 -9.95 1.32 -10.13
CA THR A 59 -8.93 0.27 -9.94
C THR A 59 -9.27 -0.99 -10.73
N ASN A 60 -8.43 -1.32 -11.71
CA ASN A 60 -8.58 -2.58 -12.42
C ASN A 60 -8.16 -3.70 -11.46
N VAL A 61 -8.86 -4.84 -11.49
CA VAL A 61 -8.38 -6.13 -10.95
C VAL A 61 -6.98 -6.51 -11.50
N GLY A 62 -6.47 -5.79 -12.50
CA GLY A 62 -5.08 -5.81 -12.96
C GLY A 62 -4.04 -5.08 -12.09
N GLY A 63 -4.42 -4.50 -10.94
CA GLY A 63 -3.47 -3.93 -9.98
C GLY A 63 -2.60 -4.97 -9.27
N TRP A 64 -2.95 -6.26 -9.31
CA TRP A 64 -2.16 -7.32 -8.68
C TRP A 64 -0.73 -7.49 -9.24
N LEU A 65 -0.47 -7.03 -10.47
CA LEU A 65 0.83 -7.19 -11.15
C LEU A 65 1.63 -5.88 -11.29
N THR A 66 1.05 -4.72 -10.98
CA THR A 66 1.69 -3.41 -11.20
C THR A 66 1.55 -2.44 -10.02
N GLN A 67 0.88 -2.84 -8.94
CA GLN A 67 0.81 -2.07 -7.71
C GLN A 67 1.89 -2.60 -6.77
N GLU A 68 2.76 -1.72 -6.29
CA GLU A 68 3.75 -2.11 -5.31
C GLU A 68 3.07 -2.56 -4.00
N ASP A 69 3.71 -3.51 -3.30
CA ASP A 69 3.14 -4.20 -2.14
C ASP A 69 2.56 -3.22 -1.09
N TRP A 70 3.18 -2.06 -0.89
CA TRP A 70 2.74 -1.02 0.05
C TRP A 70 1.38 -0.37 -0.23
N MET A 71 0.81 -0.54 -1.43
CA MET A 71 -0.49 0.04 -1.81
C MET A 71 -1.65 -0.95 -1.74
N SER A 72 -1.35 -2.22 -1.43
CA SER A 72 -2.36 -3.22 -1.11
C SER A 72 -2.59 -3.22 0.40
N PRO A 73 -3.84 -3.27 0.90
CA PRO A 73 -4.10 -3.47 2.32
C PRO A 73 -3.53 -4.80 2.86
N LEU A 74 -3.04 -5.68 1.98
CA LEU A 74 -2.41 -6.95 2.30
C LEU A 74 -0.87 -6.98 2.11
N GLY A 75 -0.23 -5.93 1.57
CA GLY A 75 1.10 -6.11 0.99
C GLY A 75 2.32 -5.79 1.87
N GLU A 76 2.22 -5.00 2.93
CA GLU A 76 3.44 -4.65 3.71
C GLU A 76 3.32 -4.98 5.22
N PHE A 77 2.13 -4.85 5.80
CA PHE A 77 1.96 -4.84 7.25
C PHE A 77 1.68 -6.23 7.83
N ALA A 78 2.21 -6.47 9.03
CA ALA A 78 1.81 -7.62 9.83
C ALA A 78 0.30 -7.53 10.13
N ALA A 79 -0.39 -8.67 10.15
CA ALA A 79 -1.78 -8.72 10.57
C ALA A 79 -1.93 -8.14 11.98
N ASP A 80 -3.00 -7.37 12.21
CA ASP A 80 -3.35 -6.92 13.56
C ASP A 80 -3.61 -8.15 14.44
N ARG A 81 -2.88 -8.23 15.57
CA ARG A 81 -2.96 -9.33 16.52
C ARG A 81 -3.98 -9.06 17.63
N THR A 82 -4.71 -7.95 17.57
CA THR A 82 -5.76 -7.62 18.53
C THR A 82 -6.79 -8.75 18.58
N GLY A 83 -7.03 -9.28 19.77
CA GLY A 83 -7.97 -10.39 19.99
C GLY A 83 -7.41 -11.78 19.67
N TRP A 84 -6.18 -11.90 19.16
CA TRP A 84 -5.57 -13.20 18.96
C TRP A 84 -5.35 -13.91 20.30
N THR A 85 -5.50 -15.23 20.30
CA THR A 85 -5.11 -16.08 21.41
C THR A 85 -4.10 -17.12 20.94
N SER A 86 -3.28 -17.64 21.84
CA SER A 86 -2.29 -18.67 21.50
C SER A 86 -2.29 -19.82 22.49
N THR A 87 -2.13 -21.03 21.96
CA THR A 87 -1.91 -22.26 22.73
C THR A 87 -0.68 -22.98 22.19
N ALA A 88 -0.03 -23.83 22.98
CA ALA A 88 1.16 -24.54 22.56
C ALA A 88 1.26 -25.90 23.25
N SER A 89 2.14 -26.76 22.73
CA SER A 89 2.44 -28.06 23.30
C SER A 89 3.03 -27.98 24.72
N ALA A 90 3.71 -26.89 25.06
CA ALA A 90 4.26 -26.59 26.39
C ALA A 90 4.63 -25.10 26.49
N GLY A 91 5.01 -24.64 27.69
CA GLY A 91 5.54 -23.29 27.92
C GLY A 91 4.51 -22.17 27.77
N ALA A 92 4.95 -20.92 27.90
CA ALA A 92 4.11 -19.73 27.81
C ALA A 92 3.96 -19.28 26.34
N SER A 93 2.88 -19.68 25.69
CA SER A 93 2.55 -19.26 24.31
C SER A 93 2.28 -17.75 24.20
N SER A 94 1.80 -17.12 25.27
CA SER A 94 1.51 -15.67 25.31
C SER A 94 2.73 -14.79 25.00
N ASN A 95 3.94 -15.29 25.27
CA ASN A 95 5.21 -14.59 24.98
C ASN A 95 5.44 -14.37 23.47
N THR A 96 4.61 -14.94 22.59
CA THR A 96 4.69 -14.71 21.14
C THR A 96 3.80 -13.56 20.65
N LEU A 97 2.92 -13.05 21.52
CA LEU A 97 1.95 -11.99 21.21
C LEU A 97 2.18 -10.70 22.02
N ASP A 98 3.19 -10.67 22.89
CA ASP A 98 3.46 -9.55 23.80
C ASP A 98 4.28 -8.40 23.18
N GLY A 99 4.77 -8.59 21.95
CA GLY A 99 5.56 -7.59 21.22
C GLY A 99 6.97 -7.36 21.78
N SER A 100 7.45 -8.23 22.68
CA SER A 100 8.75 -8.09 23.32
C SER A 100 9.80 -9.01 22.68
N MET A 101 11.00 -8.46 22.43
CA MET A 101 12.16 -9.25 21.99
C MET A 101 12.94 -9.89 23.15
N THR A 102 12.52 -9.65 24.40
CA THR A 102 13.18 -10.16 25.61
C THR A 102 12.46 -11.35 26.24
N THR A 103 11.30 -11.73 25.68
CA THR A 103 10.51 -12.89 26.05
C THR A 103 10.38 -13.81 24.83
N ARG A 104 10.26 -15.12 25.05
CA ARG A 104 10.04 -16.11 23.99
C ARG A 104 9.12 -17.22 24.44
N TRP A 105 8.48 -17.87 23.50
CA TRP A 105 7.98 -19.23 23.72
C TRP A 105 9.15 -20.23 23.68
N THR A 106 9.16 -21.18 24.60
CA THR A 106 10.13 -22.27 24.65
C THR A 106 9.52 -23.44 25.40
N THR A 107 9.88 -24.66 24.99
CA THR A 107 9.49 -25.91 25.70
C THR A 107 10.44 -26.26 26.84
N SER A 108 11.56 -25.54 26.98
CA SER A 108 12.66 -25.86 27.91
C SER A 108 13.26 -27.27 27.71
N ALA A 109 13.07 -27.85 26.52
CA ALA A 109 13.57 -29.17 26.14
C ALA A 109 14.30 -29.09 24.78
N ASN A 110 15.07 -30.13 24.47
CA ASN A 110 15.63 -30.31 23.13
C ASN A 110 14.49 -30.57 22.13
N GLN A 111 14.65 -30.08 20.89
CA GLN A 111 13.65 -30.29 19.84
C GLN A 111 13.48 -31.78 19.54
N ALA A 112 12.26 -32.28 19.74
CA ALA A 112 11.84 -33.65 19.47
C ALA A 112 11.04 -33.77 18.15
N GLY A 113 10.56 -32.66 17.60
CA GLY A 113 9.79 -32.60 16.36
C GLY A 113 8.28 -32.71 16.55
N SER A 114 7.81 -32.81 17.80
CA SER A 114 6.38 -32.82 18.16
C SER A 114 5.92 -31.51 18.80
N GLU A 115 6.79 -30.51 18.89
CA GLU A 115 6.47 -29.19 19.43
C GLU A 115 5.59 -28.41 18.47
N TRP A 116 4.58 -27.74 19.02
CA TRP A 116 3.70 -26.89 18.23
C TRP A 116 3.27 -25.66 19.03
N ILE A 117 2.98 -24.58 18.29
CA ILE A 117 2.31 -23.40 18.79
C ILE A 117 1.20 -23.04 17.78
N GLN A 118 0.02 -22.72 18.30
CA GLN A 118 -1.18 -22.42 17.53
C GLN A 118 -1.65 -21.01 17.90
N PHE A 119 -2.13 -20.29 16.88
CA PHE A 119 -2.76 -18.99 17.03
C PHE A 119 -4.20 -19.07 16.55
N ASP A 120 -5.15 -18.61 17.38
CA ASP A 120 -6.51 -18.28 16.96
C ASP A 120 -6.55 -16.79 16.63
N LEU A 121 -6.90 -16.47 15.38
CA LEU A 121 -6.89 -15.12 14.84
C LEU A 121 -8.20 -14.37 15.12
N ALA A 122 -9.17 -15.00 15.79
CA ALA A 122 -10.51 -14.49 16.13
C ALA A 122 -11.43 -14.17 14.93
N ALA A 123 -10.90 -14.04 13.71
CA ALA A 123 -11.62 -13.88 12.47
C ALA A 123 -10.87 -14.53 11.30
N ASN A 124 -11.61 -14.89 10.24
CA ASN A 124 -11.01 -15.33 8.99
C ASN A 124 -10.12 -14.24 8.42
N THR A 125 -8.81 -14.48 8.44
CA THR A 125 -7.78 -13.53 7.99
C THR A 125 -7.13 -14.07 6.73
N LEU A 126 -6.95 -13.21 5.72
CA LEU A 126 -6.14 -13.51 4.55
C LEU A 126 -4.68 -13.10 4.81
N PHE A 127 -3.76 -14.04 4.64
CA PHE A 127 -2.32 -13.83 4.78
C PHE A 127 -1.57 -14.83 3.91
N ASN A 128 -0.35 -14.50 3.50
CA ASN A 128 0.50 -15.32 2.61
C ASN A 128 1.94 -15.44 3.14
N ARG A 129 2.18 -14.95 4.37
CA ARG A 129 3.51 -14.88 4.97
C ARG A 129 3.44 -15.05 6.49
N LEU A 130 4.35 -15.84 7.02
CA LEU A 130 4.65 -15.92 8.44
C LEU A 130 6.11 -15.48 8.67
N SER A 131 6.33 -14.67 9.70
CA SER A 131 7.66 -14.31 10.17
C SER A 131 7.82 -14.82 11.60
N VAL A 132 8.89 -15.59 11.85
CA VAL A 132 9.27 -16.10 13.16
C VAL A 132 10.64 -15.51 13.50
N ASP A 133 10.71 -14.72 14.57
CA ASP A 133 11.91 -13.98 14.95
C ASP A 133 12.46 -14.52 16.28
N ASN A 134 13.69 -15.04 16.24
CA ASN A 134 14.44 -15.42 17.42
C ASN A 134 15.69 -14.55 17.64
N SER A 135 15.79 -13.37 17.02
CA SER A 135 16.98 -12.51 17.08
C SER A 135 17.38 -12.11 18.51
N GLY A 136 16.41 -11.99 19.43
CA GLY A 136 16.68 -11.79 20.87
C GLY A 136 17.24 -13.02 21.61
N PHE A 137 17.29 -14.17 20.93
CA PHE A 137 17.60 -15.49 21.48
C PHE A 137 18.34 -16.35 20.44
N ALA A 138 19.54 -15.91 20.07
CA ALA A 138 20.40 -16.59 19.08
C ALA A 138 20.55 -18.10 19.35
N GLY A 139 20.50 -18.90 18.28
CA GLY A 139 20.55 -20.36 18.33
C GLY A 139 19.25 -21.05 18.76
N GLY A 140 18.25 -20.29 19.23
CA GLY A 140 16.94 -20.76 19.68
C GLY A 140 15.87 -20.84 18.59
N PHE A 141 16.22 -21.32 17.39
CA PHE A 141 15.31 -21.41 16.24
C PHE A 141 14.89 -22.86 15.93
N ALA A 142 13.72 -23.02 15.31
CA ALA A 142 13.23 -24.32 14.85
C ALA A 142 14.13 -24.86 13.73
N ARG A 143 14.53 -26.15 13.80
CA ARG A 143 15.35 -26.76 12.73
C ARG A 143 14.56 -27.00 11.45
N SER A 144 13.28 -27.28 11.60
CA SER A 144 12.30 -27.41 10.52
C SER A 144 10.97 -26.85 10.99
N LEU A 145 10.21 -26.25 10.08
CA LEU A 145 8.85 -25.78 10.33
C LEU A 145 7.90 -26.45 9.33
N ASN A 146 6.76 -26.90 9.83
CA ASN A 146 5.56 -27.18 9.05
C ASN A 146 4.53 -26.14 9.45
N VAL A 147 4.08 -25.32 8.50
CA VAL A 147 3.05 -24.31 8.74
C VAL A 147 1.73 -24.87 8.27
N GLU A 148 0.76 -24.89 9.17
CA GLU A 148 -0.59 -25.38 8.90
C GLU A 148 -1.62 -24.30 9.17
N THR A 149 -2.72 -24.33 8.40
CA THR A 149 -3.84 -23.41 8.58
C THR A 149 -5.14 -24.19 8.74
N SER A 150 -6.11 -23.59 9.43
CA SER A 150 -7.43 -24.16 9.66
C SER A 150 -8.49 -23.07 9.72
N THR A 151 -9.70 -23.39 9.27
CA THR A 151 -10.89 -22.54 9.42
C THR A 151 -11.83 -23.02 10.53
N ASN A 152 -11.52 -24.16 11.17
CA ASN A 152 -12.36 -24.78 12.19
C ASN A 152 -11.60 -25.26 13.44
N GLY A 153 -10.29 -25.11 13.47
CA GLY A 153 -9.43 -25.52 14.59
C GLY A 153 -9.21 -27.03 14.74
N THR A 154 -9.82 -27.86 13.89
CA THR A 154 -9.72 -29.33 13.98
C THR A 154 -9.10 -29.97 12.74
N ASN A 155 -9.44 -29.47 11.55
CA ASN A 155 -8.88 -29.92 10.28
C ASN A 155 -7.82 -28.92 9.84
N TRP A 156 -6.59 -29.39 9.73
CA TRP A 156 -5.43 -28.59 9.40
C TRP A 156 -4.88 -28.97 8.03
N VAL A 157 -4.44 -27.95 7.27
CA VAL A 157 -3.81 -28.12 5.96
C VAL A 157 -2.42 -27.52 6.01
N SER A 158 -1.41 -28.32 5.68
CA SER A 158 -0.04 -27.83 5.49
C SER A 158 0.03 -26.90 4.28
N VAL A 159 0.52 -25.68 4.49
CA VAL A 159 0.69 -24.65 3.46
C VAL A 159 2.16 -24.38 3.15
N ALA A 160 3.08 -24.75 4.04
CA ALA A 160 4.52 -24.65 3.81
C ALA A 160 5.31 -25.63 4.68
N SER A 161 6.43 -26.14 4.16
CA SER A 161 7.43 -26.87 4.93
C SER A 161 8.83 -26.45 4.51
N LEU A 162 9.65 -26.01 5.46
CA LEU A 162 11.00 -25.52 5.21
C LEU A 162 11.89 -25.63 6.45
N ALA A 163 13.21 -25.54 6.24
CA ALA A 163 14.15 -25.35 7.33
C ALA A 163 14.02 -23.94 7.95
N GLY A 164 14.19 -23.84 9.26
CA GLY A 164 14.30 -22.54 9.93
C GLY A 164 15.71 -21.96 9.82
N THR A 165 15.80 -20.65 10.01
CA THR A 165 17.06 -19.88 10.04
C THR A 165 17.19 -19.13 11.36
N ASP A 166 18.41 -19.00 11.87
CA ASP A 166 18.67 -18.16 13.04
C ASP A 166 18.36 -16.69 12.72
N GLY A 167 17.78 -15.97 13.67
CA GLY A 167 17.25 -14.62 13.49
C GLY A 167 15.81 -14.65 12.97
N VAL A 168 15.57 -14.07 11.79
CA VAL A 168 14.22 -14.01 11.20
C VAL A 168 14.05 -15.13 10.17
N THR A 169 13.21 -16.11 10.51
CA THR A 169 12.71 -17.09 9.54
C THR A 169 11.46 -16.52 8.85
N THR A 170 11.52 -16.32 7.53
CA THR A 170 10.37 -15.90 6.73
C THR A 170 9.82 -17.07 5.92
N VAL A 171 8.54 -17.37 6.10
CA VAL A 171 7.80 -18.40 5.38
C VAL A 171 6.79 -17.72 4.46
N LYS A 172 6.78 -18.07 3.16
CA LYS A 172 5.81 -17.58 2.18
C LYS A 172 5.03 -18.77 1.60
N PHE A 173 3.74 -18.61 1.35
CA PHE A 173 2.85 -19.62 0.76
C PHE A 173 1.73 -18.96 -0.05
#